data_AF-A0AAV3ZES1-F1
#
_entry.id   AF-A0AAV3ZES1-F1
#
_cell.length_a   1.000
_cell.length_b   1.000
_cell.length_c   1.000
_cell.angle_alpha   90.00
_cell.angle_beta   90.00
_cell.angle_gamma   90.00
#
_symmetry.space_group_name_H-M   'P 1'
#
loop_
_entity.id
_entity.type
_entity.pdbx_description
1 polymer ?
#
loop_
_entity_poly.entity_id
_entity_poly.type
_entity_poly.pdbx_seq_one_letter_code
_entity_poly.pdbx_strand_id
1 'polypeptide(L)'
;MANSLLSLICVRATRGQFKKHIYSHVVKFQQLNFSTAQNLHNGGITFYDTASEAIHDIPDGSKLLVGGFGLCGIPENLIAALLKKNTKDLTLVSNNAGVDDFGLGLLLKQKQVKRMISSYVGENAEFERQFLSGELEVELTPQGTLAERIRAGGAGVPAFFTPTGYGTLIHKGGAPIKYNADGSIALASQAREVSLLTGDEAFSMCGNCVTFTKAF
;
A
#
# COMPACT_ATOMS: atom_id res chain seq x y z
N MET A 1 9.43 13.78 -19.89
CA MET A 1 8.40 12.81 -19.46
C MET A 1 9.10 11.80 -18.57
N ALA A 2 8.86 11.85 -17.27
CA ALA A 2 9.68 11.13 -16.29
C ALA A 2 9.28 9.65 -16.20
N ASN A 3 10.20 8.76 -16.55
CA ASN A 3 10.12 7.33 -16.28
C ASN A 3 10.32 7.10 -14.78
N SER A 4 9.25 6.88 -14.02
CA SER A 4 9.36 6.43 -12.63
C SER A 4 9.67 4.92 -12.61
N LEU A 5 10.95 4.58 -12.62
CA LEU A 5 11.42 3.22 -12.28
C LEU A 5 11.02 2.94 -10.83
N LEU A 6 10.16 1.94 -10.61
CA LEU A 6 9.88 1.40 -9.29
C LEU A 6 11.20 0.83 -8.71
N SER A 7 11.82 1.54 -7.77
CA SER A 7 12.93 1.00 -6.98
C SER A 7 12.38 0.29 -5.75
N LEU A 8 12.59 -1.02 -5.64
CA LEU A 8 12.32 -1.80 -4.43
C LEU A 8 13.53 -1.64 -3.49
N ILE A 9 13.34 -1.08 -2.30
CA ILE A 9 14.41 -0.95 -1.29
C ILE A 9 14.48 -2.24 -0.48
N CYS A 10 15.64 -2.88 -0.45
CA CYS A 10 15.92 -4.00 0.45
C CYS A 10 16.95 -3.55 1.49
N VAL A 11 16.54 -3.35 2.75
CA VAL A 11 17.46 -3.10 3.87
C VAL A 11 17.88 -4.44 4.47
N ARG A 12 19.19 -4.69 4.52
CA ARG A 12 19.74 -5.98 4.97
C ARG A 12 19.54 -6.16 6.49
N ALA A 13 18.72 -7.13 6.88
CA ALA A 13 18.76 -7.70 8.24
C ALA A 13 19.83 -8.80 8.31
N THR A 14 20.75 -8.72 9.27
CA THR A 14 21.85 -9.68 9.42
C THR A 14 21.44 -11.00 10.07
N ARG A 15 21.48 -12.08 9.25
CA ARG A 15 21.80 -13.51 9.51
C ARG A 15 21.31 -14.21 10.79
N GLY A 16 20.45 -15.22 10.58
CA GLY A 16 20.40 -16.48 11.34
C GLY A 16 20.41 -17.67 10.37
N GLN A 17 21.37 -18.60 10.51
CA GLN A 17 21.53 -19.78 9.67
C GLN A 17 20.53 -20.88 10.06
N PHE A 18 19.75 -21.41 9.11
CA PHE A 18 19.10 -22.72 9.28
C PHE A 18 19.30 -23.61 8.05
N LYS A 19 19.70 -24.86 8.32
CA LYS A 19 20.22 -25.87 7.40
C LYS A 19 19.14 -26.40 6.44
N LYS A 20 19.54 -26.61 5.18
CA LYS A 20 18.78 -27.35 4.15
C LYS A 20 18.76 -28.84 4.48
N HIS A 21 17.58 -29.46 4.56
CA HIS A 21 17.44 -30.88 4.30
C HIS A 21 16.01 -31.29 3.88
N ILE A 22 15.98 -32.12 2.82
CA ILE A 22 14.94 -33.08 2.37
C ILE A 22 13.66 -32.54 1.70
N TYR A 23 13.54 -32.70 0.37
CA TYR A 23 12.78 -33.78 -0.29
C TYR A 23 12.75 -33.57 -1.82
N SER A 24 13.29 -34.55 -2.54
CA SER A 24 13.15 -34.75 -3.98
C SER A 24 11.91 -35.59 -4.26
N HIS A 25 10.98 -35.10 -5.10
CA HIS A 25 10.40 -35.80 -6.26
C HIS A 25 9.11 -35.12 -6.77
N VAL A 26 9.17 -34.70 -8.04
CA VAL A 26 8.09 -34.67 -9.06
C VAL A 26 6.82 -33.85 -8.78
N VAL A 27 6.83 -32.57 -9.18
CA VAL A 27 5.90 -31.99 -10.16
C VAL A 27 6.66 -30.86 -10.89
N LYS A 28 6.87 -30.96 -12.21
CA LYS A 28 7.34 -29.82 -13.02
C LYS A 28 6.16 -28.85 -13.21
N PHE A 29 5.81 -28.10 -12.17
CA PHE A 29 5.15 -26.82 -12.37
C PHE A 29 6.24 -25.88 -12.89
N GLN A 30 6.01 -25.25 -14.04
CA GLN A 30 6.78 -24.06 -14.39
C GLN A 30 6.64 -23.10 -13.20
N GLN A 31 7.71 -22.97 -12.43
CA GLN A 31 7.82 -21.95 -11.40
C GLN A 31 7.76 -20.60 -12.11
N LEU A 32 6.56 -20.04 -12.22
CA LEU A 32 6.40 -18.61 -12.35
C LEU A 32 6.90 -18.05 -11.02
N ASN A 33 8.18 -17.73 -10.99
CA ASN A 33 8.86 -17.12 -9.86
C ASN A 33 8.24 -15.75 -9.62
N PHE A 34 7.28 -15.67 -8.72
CA PHE A 34 6.71 -14.41 -8.21
C PHE A 34 7.70 -13.63 -7.33
N SER A 35 8.91 -14.16 -7.11
CA SER A 35 10.01 -13.45 -6.48
C SER A 35 10.77 -12.65 -7.54
N THR A 36 10.71 -11.33 -7.45
CA THR A 36 11.52 -10.40 -8.25
C THR A 36 13.03 -10.52 -8.01
N ALA A 37 13.46 -11.34 -7.05
CA ALA A 37 14.87 -11.38 -6.62
C ALA A 37 15.79 -12.27 -7.46
N GLN A 38 15.28 -13.23 -8.25
CA GLN A 38 16.15 -14.27 -8.84
C GLN A 38 16.68 -13.98 -10.26
N ASN A 39 16.20 -12.94 -10.96
CA ASN A 39 16.64 -12.62 -12.32
C ASN A 39 17.17 -11.18 -12.51
N LEU A 40 17.66 -10.55 -11.45
CA LEU A 40 18.29 -9.22 -11.52
C LEU A 40 19.81 -9.33 -11.75
N HIS A 41 20.24 -10.07 -12.78
CA HIS A 41 21.65 -10.07 -13.17
C HIS A 41 22.06 -8.80 -13.95
N ASN A 42 21.10 -7.98 -14.42
CA ASN A 42 21.36 -6.73 -15.17
C ASN A 42 20.52 -5.51 -14.70
N GLY A 43 19.79 -5.61 -13.59
CA GLY A 43 19.04 -4.50 -12.98
C GLY A 43 19.54 -4.27 -11.56
N GLY A 44 20.38 -3.25 -11.36
CA GLY A 44 21.21 -3.09 -10.17
C GLY A 44 20.46 -3.13 -8.85
N ILE A 45 20.76 -4.14 -8.03
CA ILE A 45 20.41 -4.12 -6.61
C ILE A 45 21.26 -3.03 -5.95
N THR A 46 20.64 -2.01 -5.41
CA THR A 46 21.32 -0.95 -4.65
C THR A 46 21.26 -1.28 -3.17
N PHE A 47 22.42 -1.34 -2.53
CA PHE A 47 22.54 -1.44 -1.08
C PHE A 47 22.80 -0.05 -0.50
N TYR A 48 22.14 0.27 0.61
CA TYR A 48 22.35 1.49 1.37
C TYR A 48 22.88 1.13 2.76
N ASP A 49 23.80 1.93 3.29
CA ASP A 49 24.39 1.70 4.60
C ASP A 49 23.46 2.20 5.72
N THR A 50 22.61 3.19 5.41
CA THR A 50 21.62 3.72 6.36
C THR A 50 20.22 3.84 5.76
N ALA A 51 19.21 3.77 6.63
CA ALA A 51 17.82 4.01 6.24
C ALA A 51 17.59 5.44 5.70
N SER A 52 18.32 6.43 6.23
CA SER A 52 18.24 7.82 5.77
C SER A 52 18.68 8.00 4.31
N GLU A 53 19.75 7.31 3.90
CA GLU A 53 20.19 7.31 2.50
C GLU A 53 19.15 6.65 1.60
N ALA A 54 18.54 5.54 2.04
CA ALA A 54 17.54 4.84 1.25
C ALA A 54 16.29 5.69 0.96
N ILE A 55 15.98 6.69 1.79
CA ILE A 55 14.80 7.56 1.65
C ILE A 55 15.11 8.99 1.19
N HIS A 56 16.38 9.31 0.87
CA HIS A 56 16.81 10.70 0.65
C HIS A 56 16.04 11.40 -0.49
N ASP A 57 15.66 10.65 -1.51
CA ASP A 57 14.99 11.04 -2.74
C ASP A 57 13.46 11.16 -2.63
N ILE A 58 12.89 10.98 -1.44
CA ILE A 58 11.44 11.05 -1.22
C ILE A 58 11.02 12.50 -0.91
N PRO A 59 10.41 13.25 -1.84
CA PRO A 59 9.90 14.60 -1.57
C PRO A 59 8.56 14.58 -0.82
N ASP A 60 8.13 15.73 -0.33
CA ASP A 60 6.77 15.95 0.15
C ASP A 60 5.74 15.62 -0.94
N GLY A 61 4.55 15.16 -0.54
CA GLY A 61 3.50 14.75 -1.48
C GLY A 61 3.71 13.37 -2.11
N SER A 62 4.77 12.64 -1.74
CA SER A 62 5.06 11.31 -2.28
C SER A 62 3.99 10.28 -1.95
N LYS A 63 3.78 9.34 -2.88
CA LYS A 63 2.93 8.17 -2.66
C LYS A 63 3.79 6.93 -2.38
N LEU A 64 3.63 6.33 -1.22
CA LEU A 64 4.49 5.24 -0.75
C LEU A 64 3.67 3.97 -0.52
N LEU A 65 4.13 2.86 -1.10
CA LEU A 65 3.64 1.52 -0.73
C LEU A 65 4.46 1.03 0.46
N VAL A 66 3.79 0.69 1.56
CA VAL A 66 4.42 0.28 2.80
C VAL A 66 3.93 -1.11 3.17
N GLY A 67 4.84 -2.10 3.11
CA GLY A 67 4.57 -3.47 3.52
C GLY A 67 4.19 -3.62 4.99
N GLY A 68 3.61 -4.79 5.30
CA GLY A 68 3.24 -5.21 6.66
C GLY A 68 1.77 -5.57 6.82
N PHE A 69 1.47 -6.36 7.86
CA PHE A 69 0.13 -6.73 8.27
C PHE A 69 0.01 -6.53 9.79
N GLY A 70 -0.80 -5.56 10.21
CA GLY A 70 -0.74 -5.03 11.57
C GLY A 70 0.66 -4.50 11.88
N LEU A 71 1.36 -5.13 12.83
CA LEU A 71 2.75 -4.80 13.19
C LEU A 71 3.77 -5.83 12.65
N CYS A 72 3.30 -6.87 11.95
CA CYS A 72 4.17 -7.91 11.41
C CYS A 72 4.73 -7.50 10.04
N GLY A 73 6.05 -7.59 9.88
CA GLY A 73 6.72 -7.33 8.59
C GLY A 73 6.71 -5.87 8.15
N ILE A 74 6.58 -4.93 9.09
CA ILE A 74 6.63 -3.49 8.78
C ILE A 74 8.10 -3.02 8.63
N PRO A 75 8.38 -2.03 7.76
CA PRO A 75 9.73 -1.52 7.56
C PRO A 75 10.14 -0.48 8.63
N GLU A 76 10.29 -0.92 9.88
CA GLU A 76 10.49 -0.06 11.07
C GLU A 76 11.60 0.99 10.89
N ASN A 77 12.77 0.58 10.37
CA ASN A 77 13.91 1.47 10.18
C ASN A 77 13.63 2.58 9.14
N LEU A 78 12.89 2.27 8.07
CA LEU A 78 12.54 3.24 7.04
C LEU A 78 11.44 4.19 7.54
N ILE A 79 10.49 3.69 8.33
CA ILE A 79 9.47 4.52 9.00
C ILE A 79 10.14 5.50 9.96
N ALA A 80 11.07 5.04 10.80
CA ALA A 80 11.81 5.89 11.72
C ALA A 80 12.67 6.94 10.99
N ALA A 81 13.25 6.59 9.84
CA ALA A 81 13.98 7.54 9.01
C ALA A 81 13.05 8.60 8.41
N LEU A 82 11.87 8.21 7.90
CA LEU A 82 10.86 9.15 7.37
C LEU A 82 10.31 10.09 8.44
N LEU A 83 10.10 9.57 9.65
CA LEU A 83 9.69 10.34 10.82
C LEU A 83 10.71 11.46 11.11
N LYS A 84 12.01 11.11 11.13
CA LYS A 84 13.10 12.07 11.34
C LYS A 84 13.26 13.07 10.20
N LYS A 85 13.10 12.61 8.95
CA LYS A 85 13.17 13.46 7.74
C LYS A 85 12.03 14.49 7.70
N ASN A 86 10.93 14.21 8.40
CA ASN A 86 9.76 15.09 8.50
C ASN A 86 9.09 15.40 7.15
N THR A 87 9.19 14.49 6.18
CA THR A 87 8.50 14.60 4.89
C THR A 87 6.99 14.66 5.10
N LYS A 88 6.33 15.61 4.44
CA LYS A 88 4.90 15.95 4.60
C LYS A 88 4.05 15.51 3.41
N ASP A 89 2.75 15.63 3.61
CA ASP A 89 1.72 15.37 2.60
C ASP A 89 1.77 13.98 1.96
N LEU A 90 2.26 12.98 2.71
CA LEU A 90 2.43 11.62 2.20
C LEU A 90 1.08 10.96 1.91
N THR A 91 1.02 10.24 0.78
CA THR A 91 -0.04 9.26 0.53
C THR A 91 0.52 7.87 0.81
N LEU A 92 0.05 7.21 1.86
CA LEU A 92 0.50 5.87 2.20
C LEU A 92 -0.50 4.83 1.73
N VAL A 93 0.02 3.76 1.14
CA VAL A 93 -0.74 2.57 0.75
C VAL A 93 -0.22 1.43 1.59
N SER A 94 -1.07 0.92 2.48
CA SER A 94 -0.71 -0.20 3.37
C SER A 94 -1.98 -0.89 3.84
N ASN A 95 -1.88 -2.16 4.19
CA ASN A 95 -3.04 -2.90 4.70
C ASN A 95 -3.64 -2.22 5.94
N ASN A 96 -2.77 -1.74 6.84
CA ASN A 96 -3.13 -1.10 8.10
C ASN A 96 -2.36 0.21 8.32
N ALA A 97 -2.81 1.02 9.28
CA ALA A 97 -2.16 2.25 9.69
C ALA A 97 -1.20 2.07 10.89
N GLY A 98 -0.92 0.84 11.32
CA GLY A 98 -0.22 0.56 12.58
C GLY A 98 -1.06 0.96 13.80
N VAL A 99 -0.40 1.14 14.95
CA VAL A 99 -1.01 1.60 16.21
C VAL A 99 -0.43 2.95 16.62
N ASP A 100 -1.08 3.66 17.53
CA ASP A 100 -0.72 5.03 17.95
C ASP A 100 0.79 5.24 18.16
N ASP A 101 1.47 4.31 18.83
CA ASP A 101 2.89 4.43 19.19
C ASP A 101 3.84 3.53 18.38
N PHE A 102 3.37 2.90 17.30
CA PHE A 102 4.21 2.01 16.50
C PHE A 102 3.80 1.90 15.02
N GLY A 103 4.80 1.75 14.14
CA GLY A 103 4.59 1.69 12.70
C GLY A 103 4.12 3.02 12.12
N LEU A 104 3.15 2.98 11.19
CA LEU A 104 2.68 4.18 10.48
C LEU A 104 1.95 5.18 11.38
N GLY A 105 1.47 4.76 12.56
CA GLY A 105 0.85 5.64 13.56
C GLY A 105 1.78 6.77 14.03
N LEU A 106 3.09 6.54 14.02
CA LEU A 106 4.09 7.56 14.34
C LEU A 106 4.06 8.73 13.33
N LEU A 107 3.89 8.43 12.04
CA LEU A 107 3.82 9.44 10.98
C LEU A 107 2.48 10.20 11.04
N LEU A 108 1.39 9.53 11.42
CA LEU A 108 0.08 10.15 11.64
C LEU A 108 0.12 11.16 12.79
N LYS A 109 0.72 10.78 13.94
CA LYS A 109 0.90 11.69 15.08
C LYS A 109 1.66 12.96 14.73
N GLN A 110 2.68 12.85 13.85
CA GLN A 110 3.45 14.00 13.37
C GLN A 110 2.81 14.73 12.18
N LYS A 111 1.56 14.38 11.81
CA LYS A 111 0.82 14.97 10.70
C LYS A 111 1.63 14.98 9.40
N GLN A 112 2.35 13.88 9.14
CA GLN A 112 3.13 13.69 7.91
C GLN A 112 2.31 13.08 6.77
N VAL A 113 1.14 12.52 7.10
CA VAL A 113 0.29 11.77 6.18
C VAL A 113 -0.91 12.62 5.79
N LYS A 114 -1.08 12.86 4.49
CA LYS A 114 -2.27 13.49 3.93
C LYS A 114 -3.36 12.47 3.61
N ARG A 115 -2.96 11.29 3.15
CA ARG A 115 -3.91 10.27 2.67
C ARG A 115 -3.46 8.85 3.02
N MET A 116 -4.40 8.03 3.45
CA MET A 116 -4.25 6.60 3.70
C MET A 116 -5.14 5.80 2.74
N ILE A 117 -4.55 4.86 2.00
CA ILE A 117 -5.26 3.84 1.23
C ILE A 117 -5.04 2.51 1.94
N SER A 118 -6.08 2.02 2.61
CA SER A 118 -5.97 0.88 3.52
C SER A 118 -7.18 -0.02 3.49
N SER A 119 -7.02 -1.26 3.98
CA SER A 119 -8.13 -2.20 4.08
C SER A 119 -8.79 -2.17 5.46
N TYR A 120 -8.03 -1.81 6.49
CA TYR A 120 -8.49 -1.73 7.86
C TYR A 120 -7.67 -0.73 8.66
N VAL A 121 -8.35 0.10 9.44
CA VAL A 121 -7.76 1.25 10.16
C VAL A 121 -8.03 1.22 11.66
N GLY A 122 -8.63 0.14 12.18
CA GLY A 122 -8.97 0.04 13.61
C GLY A 122 -7.75 0.06 14.52
N GLU A 123 -7.99 0.37 15.80
CA GLU A 123 -6.99 0.47 16.89
C GLU A 123 -6.06 1.70 16.84
N ASN A 124 -6.53 2.82 16.28
CA ASN A 124 -5.80 4.09 16.29
C ASN A 124 -6.75 5.27 16.51
N ALA A 125 -6.78 5.82 17.72
CA ALA A 125 -7.73 6.88 18.09
C ALA A 125 -7.38 8.22 17.41
N GLU A 126 -6.09 8.47 17.19
CA GLU A 126 -5.61 9.68 16.50
C GLU A 126 -5.99 9.64 15.01
N PHE A 127 -5.94 8.46 14.39
CA PHE A 127 -6.40 8.23 13.03
C PHE A 127 -7.89 8.58 12.89
N GLU A 128 -8.73 8.05 13.77
CA GLU A 128 -10.17 8.31 13.75
C GLU A 128 -10.45 9.80 13.95
N ARG A 129 -9.79 10.44 14.92
CA ARG A 129 -9.89 11.87 15.17
C ARG A 129 -9.53 12.69 13.93
N GLN A 130 -8.39 12.41 13.30
CA GLN A 130 -7.93 13.14 12.11
C GLN A 130 -8.82 12.91 10.89
N PHE A 131 -9.36 11.70 10.74
CA PHE A 131 -10.29 11.40 9.66
C PHE A 131 -11.59 12.19 9.82
N LEU A 132 -12.21 12.13 11.02
CA LEU A 132 -13.47 12.81 11.32
C LEU A 132 -13.33 14.34 11.34
N SER A 133 -12.16 14.88 11.69
CA SER A 133 -11.88 16.32 11.62
C SER A 133 -11.58 16.83 10.21
N GLY A 134 -11.38 15.93 9.24
CA GLY A 134 -10.98 16.28 7.88
C GLY A 134 -9.49 16.58 7.69
N GLU A 135 -8.65 16.32 8.71
CA GLU A 135 -7.19 16.43 8.62
C GLU A 135 -6.58 15.33 7.74
N LEU A 136 -7.19 14.13 7.73
CA LEU A 136 -6.70 12.95 7.02
C LEU A 136 -7.71 12.47 5.96
N GLU A 137 -7.23 12.20 4.75
CA GLU A 137 -8.00 11.51 3.72
C GLU A 137 -7.88 9.98 3.89
N VAL A 138 -8.99 9.25 3.83
CA VAL A 138 -9.02 7.79 4.00
C VAL A 138 -9.78 7.11 2.87
N GLU A 139 -9.10 6.25 2.13
CA GLU A 139 -9.69 5.40 1.10
C GLU A 139 -9.69 3.95 1.56
N LEU A 140 -10.83 3.50 2.09
CA LEU A 140 -11.03 2.10 2.48
C LEU A 140 -11.20 1.23 1.23
N THR A 141 -10.28 0.27 1.06
CA THR A 141 -10.26 -0.67 -0.06
C THR A 141 -10.28 -2.10 0.49
N PRO A 142 -11.22 -2.98 0.07
CA PRO A 142 -11.21 -4.37 0.51
C PRO A 142 -9.82 -5.02 0.34
N GLN A 143 -9.35 -5.77 1.34
CA GLN A 143 -7.96 -6.28 1.39
C GLN A 143 -7.54 -7.02 0.12
N GLY A 144 -8.37 -7.94 -0.38
CA GLY A 144 -8.09 -8.66 -1.62
C GLY A 144 -8.02 -7.74 -2.84
N THR A 145 -8.88 -6.73 -2.90
CA THR A 145 -8.84 -5.70 -3.95
C THR A 145 -7.58 -4.83 -3.82
N LEU A 146 -7.15 -4.46 -2.61
CA LEU A 146 -5.93 -3.69 -2.41
C LEU A 146 -4.69 -4.46 -2.88
N ALA A 147 -4.59 -5.74 -2.50
CA ALA A 147 -3.51 -6.62 -2.95
C ALA A 147 -3.48 -6.74 -4.48
N GLU A 148 -4.65 -6.95 -5.10
CA GLU A 148 -4.74 -7.07 -6.55
C GLU A 148 -4.45 -5.75 -7.28
N ARG A 149 -4.84 -4.58 -6.72
CA ARG A 149 -4.46 -3.27 -7.26
C ARG A 149 -2.94 -3.06 -7.25
N ILE A 150 -2.26 -3.51 -6.20
CA ILE A 150 -0.80 -3.43 -6.10
C ILE A 150 -0.15 -4.38 -7.12
N ARG A 151 -0.63 -5.63 -7.19
CA ARG A 151 -0.14 -6.64 -8.15
C ARG A 151 -0.33 -6.19 -9.59
N ALA A 152 -1.53 -5.72 -9.94
CA ALA A 152 -1.87 -5.22 -11.27
C ALA A 152 -1.04 -3.99 -11.64
N GLY A 153 -0.86 -3.04 -10.70
CA GLY A 153 -0.01 -1.87 -10.90
C GLY A 153 1.45 -2.24 -11.22
N GLY A 154 2.03 -3.16 -10.45
CA GLY A 154 3.39 -3.67 -10.70
C GLY A 154 3.53 -4.47 -12.02
N ALA A 155 2.43 -5.05 -12.51
CA ALA A 155 2.37 -5.76 -13.79
C ALA A 155 2.01 -4.86 -14.99
N GLY A 156 1.79 -3.56 -14.78
CA GLY A 156 1.37 -2.64 -15.84
C GLY A 156 -0.09 -2.80 -16.28
N VAL A 157 -0.94 -3.46 -15.49
CA VAL A 157 -2.38 -3.62 -15.74
C VAL A 157 -3.13 -2.44 -15.13
N PRO A 158 -3.85 -1.62 -15.92
CA PRO A 158 -4.42 -0.35 -15.44
C PRO A 158 -5.72 -0.52 -14.62
N ALA A 159 -6.47 -1.60 -14.84
CA ALA A 159 -7.72 -1.91 -14.15
C ALA A 159 -8.03 -3.41 -14.24
N PHE A 160 -8.87 -3.90 -13.33
CA PHE A 160 -9.38 -5.28 -13.34
C PHE A 160 -10.81 -5.33 -12.79
N PHE A 161 -11.56 -6.38 -13.12
CA PHE A 161 -12.89 -6.63 -12.57
C PHE A 161 -12.81 -7.56 -11.35
N THR A 162 -13.61 -7.29 -10.33
CA THR A 162 -13.71 -8.14 -9.13
C THR A 162 -15.15 -8.16 -8.61
N PRO A 163 -15.66 -9.30 -8.12
CA PRO A 163 -16.98 -9.36 -7.48
C PRO A 163 -16.96 -8.70 -6.09
N THR A 164 -15.76 -8.50 -5.52
CA THR A 164 -15.56 -7.92 -4.19
C THR A 164 -16.13 -6.50 -4.12
N GLY A 165 -17.07 -6.30 -3.20
CA GLY A 165 -17.68 -4.99 -2.95
C GLY A 165 -18.82 -4.63 -3.90
N TYR A 166 -19.21 -5.51 -4.84
CA TYR A 166 -20.41 -5.31 -5.64
C TYR A 166 -21.65 -5.11 -4.74
N GLY A 167 -22.57 -4.23 -5.16
CA GLY A 167 -23.75 -3.84 -4.39
C GLY A 167 -23.52 -2.98 -3.13
N THR A 168 -22.29 -2.82 -2.66
CA THR A 168 -21.92 -2.05 -1.44
C THR A 168 -21.54 -0.59 -1.76
N LEU A 169 -21.24 0.21 -0.73
CA LEU A 169 -20.68 1.58 -0.87
C LEU A 169 -19.37 1.63 -1.66
N ILE A 170 -18.58 0.54 -1.65
CA ILE A 170 -17.35 0.44 -2.44
C ILE A 170 -17.65 0.50 -3.94
N HIS A 171 -18.75 -0.12 -4.36
CA HIS A 171 -19.20 -0.14 -5.75
C HIS A 171 -20.05 1.09 -6.08
N LYS A 172 -21.07 1.39 -5.26
CA LYS A 172 -22.04 2.46 -5.52
C LYS A 172 -21.44 3.86 -5.43
N GLY A 173 -20.27 4.01 -4.82
CA GLY A 173 -19.69 5.31 -4.50
C GLY A 173 -20.38 5.97 -3.30
N GLY A 174 -19.98 7.19 -2.99
CA GLY A 174 -20.55 7.98 -1.89
C GLY A 174 -19.92 7.74 -0.52
N ALA A 175 -18.95 6.81 -0.39
CA ALA A 175 -18.24 6.62 0.86
C ALA A 175 -17.35 7.85 1.15
N PRO A 176 -17.34 8.39 2.39
CA PRO A 176 -16.52 9.53 2.72
C PRO A 176 -15.03 9.17 2.63
N ILE A 177 -14.30 9.90 1.79
CA ILE A 177 -12.84 9.90 1.72
C ILE A 177 -12.28 11.03 2.59
N LYS A 178 -12.98 12.16 2.69
CA LYS A 178 -12.61 13.30 3.53
C LYS A 178 -13.87 13.98 4.06
N TYR A 179 -13.83 14.41 5.32
CA TYR A 179 -14.85 15.25 5.93
C TYR A 179 -14.45 16.73 5.91
N ASN A 180 -15.45 17.61 5.95
CA ASN A 180 -15.30 19.01 6.30
C ASN A 180 -15.33 19.18 7.83
N ALA A 181 -14.91 20.34 8.32
CA ALA A 181 -14.94 20.65 9.76
C ALA A 181 -16.36 20.63 10.37
N ASP A 182 -17.40 20.78 9.55
CA ASP A 182 -18.80 20.69 9.94
C ASP A 182 -19.37 19.25 9.93
N GLY A 183 -18.52 18.26 9.61
CA GLY A 183 -18.91 16.84 9.52
C GLY A 183 -19.57 16.45 8.19
N SER A 184 -19.76 17.38 7.25
CA SER A 184 -20.23 17.05 5.90
C SER A 184 -19.14 16.35 5.08
N ILE A 185 -19.52 15.59 4.06
CA ILE A 185 -18.57 14.87 3.20
C ILE A 185 -17.92 15.88 2.23
N ALA A 186 -16.62 16.14 2.41
CA ALA A 186 -15.82 17.01 1.54
C ALA A 186 -15.40 16.30 0.24
N LEU A 187 -15.05 15.03 0.35
CA LEU A 187 -14.66 14.18 -0.78
C LEU A 187 -15.29 12.82 -0.61
N ALA A 188 -16.06 12.39 -1.61
CA ALA A 188 -16.71 11.09 -1.65
C ALA A 188 -16.03 10.15 -2.66
N SER A 189 -16.15 8.84 -2.41
CA SER A 189 -15.72 7.81 -3.35
C SER A 189 -16.57 7.82 -4.61
N GLN A 190 -15.95 7.52 -5.75
CA GLN A 190 -16.65 7.42 -7.03
C GLN A 190 -17.31 6.06 -7.19
N ALA A 191 -18.42 6.03 -7.92
CA ALA A 191 -19.04 4.78 -8.34
C ALA A 191 -18.11 4.02 -9.31
N ARG A 192 -18.14 2.69 -9.25
CA ARG A 192 -17.35 1.81 -10.11
C ARG A 192 -18.21 1.28 -11.26
N GLU A 193 -17.61 1.13 -12.43
CA GLU A 193 -18.25 0.51 -13.58
C GLU A 193 -18.63 -0.94 -13.28
N VAL A 194 -19.73 -1.41 -13.86
CA VAL A 194 -20.22 -2.78 -13.70
C VAL A 194 -20.14 -3.50 -15.04
N SER A 195 -19.61 -4.70 -15.02
CA SER A 195 -19.77 -5.65 -16.12
C SER A 195 -20.54 -6.87 -15.62
N LEU A 196 -21.53 -7.30 -16.41
CA LEU A 196 -22.28 -8.52 -16.17
C LEU A 196 -21.68 -9.60 -17.07
N LEU A 197 -21.13 -10.64 -16.46
CA LEU A 197 -20.76 -11.85 -17.19
C LEU A 197 -21.98 -12.78 -17.22
N THR A 198 -22.13 -13.53 -18.31
CA THR A 198 -23.29 -14.40 -18.56
C THR A 198 -23.57 -15.34 -17.39
N GLY A 199 -24.75 -15.21 -16.77
CA GLY A 199 -25.19 -16.02 -15.62
C GLY A 199 -24.99 -15.30 -14.30
N ASP A 200 -25.88 -14.36 -13.96
CA ASP A 200 -26.14 -13.70 -12.66
C ASP A 200 -24.96 -13.17 -11.80
N GLU A 201 -23.71 -13.29 -12.25
CA GLU A 201 -22.52 -12.82 -11.54
C GLU A 201 -22.13 -11.41 -12.01
N ALA A 202 -22.24 -10.45 -11.09
CA ALA A 202 -21.92 -9.05 -11.35
C ALA A 202 -20.55 -8.68 -10.76
N PHE A 203 -19.72 -8.04 -11.59
CA PHE A 203 -18.38 -7.62 -11.23
C PHE A 203 -18.28 -6.10 -11.29
N SER A 204 -17.62 -5.50 -10.29
CA SER A 204 -17.30 -4.07 -10.32
C SER A 204 -15.86 -3.86 -10.80
N MET A 205 -15.65 -2.86 -11.64
CA MET A 205 -14.33 -2.48 -12.11
C MET A 205 -13.57 -1.79 -10.98
N CYS A 206 -12.43 -2.36 -10.62
CA CYS A 206 -11.45 -1.67 -9.82
C CYS A 206 -10.50 -0.90 -10.75
N GLY A 207 -10.81 0.37 -10.99
CA GLY A 207 -9.92 1.31 -11.67
C GLY A 207 -8.77 1.79 -10.76
N ASN A 208 -7.79 2.47 -11.34
CA ASN A 208 -6.63 3.03 -10.63
C ASN A 208 -5.85 1.98 -9.84
N CYS A 209 -5.30 0.98 -10.56
CA CYS A 209 -4.24 0.13 -10.01
C CYS A 209 -3.13 1.01 -9.42
N VAL A 210 -2.69 0.67 -8.22
CA VAL A 210 -1.88 1.59 -7.41
C VAL A 210 -0.47 1.64 -8.00
N THR A 211 -0.12 2.77 -8.62
CA THR A 211 1.26 3.18 -8.83
C THR A 211 1.74 3.95 -7.62
N PHE A 212 3.02 3.86 -7.31
CA PHE A 212 3.64 4.52 -6.15
C PHE A 212 5.00 5.09 -6.55
N THR A 213 5.39 6.17 -5.87
CA THR A 213 6.71 6.81 -6.01
C THR A 213 7.81 5.87 -5.54
N LYS A 214 7.57 5.15 -4.44
CA LYS A 214 8.51 4.18 -3.86
C LYS A 214 7.78 3.09 -3.09
N ALA A 215 8.35 1.89 -3.02
CA ALA A 215 7.88 0.79 -2.20
C ALA A 215 8.92 0.40 -1.15
N PHE A 216 8.42 0.09 0.05
CA PHE A 216 9.15 -0.44 1.18
C PHE A 216 8.66 -1.83 1.56
#